data_AF-A0AAE1FEW5-F1
#
_entry.id   AF-A0AAE1FEW5-F1
#
_cell.length_a   1.000
_cell.length_b   1.000
_cell.length_c   1.000
_cell.angle_alpha   90.00
_cell.angle_beta   90.00
_cell.angle_gamma   90.00
#
_symmetry.space_group_name_H-M   'P 1'
#
loop_
_entity.id
_entity.type
_entity.pdbx_description
1 polymer ?
#
loop_
_entity_poly.entity_id
_entity_poly.type
_entity_poly.pdbx_seq_one_letter_code
_entity_poly.pdbx_strand_id
1 'polypeptide(L)'
;MLLDLQINRLSSPATDLIYLMYTSLNGEVRIPNLNTFLDTYYDTFNTVMEAAGMDMIFTRSELLKEFRSMNVLGAIYAMMVVPFMLLEPEDTPDMDKAENMEELLMEVKEKTLIALDKNPLVKPRFLSVFDEMMDLGLIP
;
A
#
# COMPACT_ATOMS: atom_id res chain seq x y z
N MET A 1 3.23 -17.71 -4.47
CA MET A 1 4.33 -17.27 -5.36
C MET A 1 4.19 -15.78 -5.53
N LEU A 2 5.25 -14.99 -5.28
CA LEU A 2 5.26 -13.57 -5.61
C LEU A 2 5.60 -13.43 -7.10
N LEU A 3 4.85 -12.59 -7.81
CA LEU A 3 5.00 -12.33 -9.25
C LEU A 3 5.27 -10.83 -9.47
N ASP A 4 5.58 -10.45 -10.71
CA ASP A 4 5.71 -9.05 -11.14
C ASP A 4 6.72 -8.20 -10.35
N LEU A 5 8.00 -8.63 -10.38
CA LEU A 5 9.12 -8.04 -9.64
C LEU A 5 9.66 -6.71 -10.24
N GLN A 6 8.92 -6.08 -11.15
CA GLN A 6 9.35 -4.91 -11.92
C GLN A 6 9.62 -3.66 -11.08
N ILE A 7 9.08 -3.59 -9.86
CA ILE A 7 9.29 -2.48 -8.91
C ILE A 7 10.12 -2.86 -7.68
N ASN A 8 10.68 -4.07 -7.65
CA ASN A 8 11.48 -4.53 -6.51
C ASN A 8 12.77 -3.73 -6.36
N ARG A 9 13.10 -3.40 -5.12
CA ARG A 9 14.34 -2.72 -4.76
C ARG A 9 14.82 -3.15 -3.39
N LEU A 10 16.11 -3.00 -3.12
CA LEU A 10 16.64 -3.19 -1.77
C LEU A 10 16.22 -2.01 -0.90
N SER A 11 15.42 -2.27 0.14
CA SER A 11 14.92 -1.25 1.05
C SER A 11 14.60 -1.83 2.43
N SER A 12 14.09 -0.99 3.33
CA SER A 12 13.55 -1.46 4.60
C SER A 12 12.30 -2.33 4.38
N PRO A 13 12.10 -3.38 5.20
CA PRO A 13 10.88 -4.18 5.16
C PRO A 13 9.60 -3.37 5.38
N ALA A 14 9.68 -2.20 6.04
CA ALA A 14 8.55 -1.29 6.18
C ALA A 14 7.98 -0.83 4.83
N THR A 15 8.83 -0.71 3.81
CA THR A 15 8.42 -0.31 2.45
C THR A 15 7.56 -1.37 1.76
N ASP A 16 7.89 -2.64 1.96
CA ASP A 16 7.12 -3.75 1.38
C ASP A 16 5.78 -3.90 2.12
N LEU A 17 5.81 -3.75 3.44
CA LEU A 17 4.63 -3.82 4.30
C LEU A 17 3.65 -2.67 4.02
N ILE A 18 4.15 -1.43 3.87
CA ILE A 18 3.29 -0.29 3.56
C ILE A 18 2.62 -0.48 2.19
N TYR A 19 3.36 -0.96 1.20
CA TYR A 19 2.81 -1.26 -0.13
C TYR A 19 1.73 -2.34 -0.05
N LEU A 20 2.03 -3.49 0.56
CA LEU A 20 1.08 -4.59 0.70
C LEU A 20 -0.20 -4.16 1.43
N MET A 21 -0.07 -3.53 2.60
CA MET A 21 -1.22 -3.18 3.43
C MET A 21 -2.11 -2.12 2.77
N TYR A 22 -1.53 -1.08 2.18
CA TYR A 22 -2.31 0.00 1.58
C TYR A 22 -2.96 -0.41 0.25
N THR A 23 -2.34 -1.27 -0.54
CA THR A 23 -2.88 -1.71 -1.84
C THR A 23 -3.84 -2.89 -1.72
N SER A 24 -3.61 -3.79 -0.76
CA SER A 24 -4.33 -5.08 -0.70
C SER A 24 -5.36 -5.22 0.42
N LEU A 25 -5.27 -4.44 1.51
CA LEU A 25 -6.19 -4.56 2.66
C LEU A 25 -7.10 -3.33 2.84
N ASN A 26 -8.42 -3.54 2.88
CA ASN A 26 -9.40 -2.51 3.27
C ASN A 26 -9.09 -1.92 4.65
N GLY A 27 -9.45 -0.65 4.89
CA GLY A 27 -9.18 0.01 6.16
C GLY A 27 -9.77 -0.70 7.38
N GLU A 28 -10.97 -1.28 7.24
CA GLU A 28 -11.62 -2.10 8.27
C GLU A 28 -10.78 -3.30 8.73
N VAL A 29 -9.90 -3.80 7.87
CA VAL A 29 -8.96 -4.88 8.19
C VAL A 29 -7.59 -4.30 8.56
N ARG A 30 -7.07 -3.36 7.79
CA ARG A 30 -5.73 -2.79 7.95
C ARG A 30 -5.55 -2.13 9.32
N ILE A 31 -6.45 -1.22 9.69
CA ILE A 31 -6.28 -0.32 10.84
C ILE A 31 -6.32 -1.09 12.17
N PRO A 32 -7.37 -1.87 12.49
CA PRO A 32 -7.45 -2.57 13.78
C PRO A 32 -6.43 -3.71 13.93
N ASN A 33 -5.94 -4.27 12.81
CA ASN A 33 -5.01 -5.41 12.83
C ASN A 33 -3.55 -5.01 12.58
N LEU A 34 -3.22 -3.72 12.45
CA LEU A 34 -1.88 -3.25 12.10
C LEU A 34 -0.77 -3.88 12.95
N ASN A 35 -0.90 -3.80 14.28
CA ASN A 35 0.10 -4.35 15.19
C ASN A 35 0.23 -5.87 15.01
N THR A 36 -0.89 -6.59 14.81
CA THR A 36 -0.85 -8.04 14.58
C THR A 36 -0.10 -8.40 13.30
N PHE A 37 -0.29 -7.64 12.22
CA PHE A 37 0.44 -7.87 10.97
C PHE A 37 1.94 -7.60 11.11
N LEU A 38 2.30 -6.46 11.72
CA LEU A 38 3.70 -6.13 11.96
C LEU A 38 4.37 -7.14 12.89
N ASP A 39 3.64 -7.60 13.91
CA ASP A 39 4.15 -8.57 14.86
C ASP A 39 4.37 -9.93 14.20
N THR A 40 3.40 -10.38 13.39
CA THR A 40 3.51 -11.63 12.63
C THR A 40 4.69 -11.60 11.66
N TYR A 41 4.90 -10.46 10.96
CA TYR A 41 6.04 -10.28 10.09
C TYR A 41 7.35 -10.37 10.89
N TYR A 42 7.44 -9.65 12.00
CA TYR A 42 8.61 -9.65 12.87
C TYR A 42 8.98 -11.04 13.37
N ASP A 43 8.00 -11.79 13.89
CA ASP A 43 8.21 -13.16 14.41
C ASP A 43 8.69 -14.13 13.33
N THR A 44 8.06 -14.04 12.15
CA THR A 44 8.43 -14.89 11.01
C THR A 44 9.84 -14.54 10.52
N PHE A 45 10.16 -13.25 10.41
CA PHE A 45 11.48 -12.80 10.00
C PHE A 45 12.55 -13.19 11.01
N ASN A 46 12.28 -13.05 12.31
CA ASN A 46 13.19 -13.48 13.37
C ASN A 46 13.46 -14.99 13.30
N THR A 47 12.44 -15.81 13.04
CA THR A 47 12.61 -17.27 12.85
C THR A 47 13.55 -17.57 11.67
N VAL A 48 13.46 -16.80 10.57
CA VAL A 48 14.36 -16.93 9.42
C VAL A 48 15.79 -16.51 9.76
N MET A 49 15.96 -15.42 10.53
CA MET A 49 17.27 -14.95 10.99
C MET A 49 17.94 -15.98 11.91
N GLU A 50 17.20 -16.53 12.87
CA GLU A 50 17.67 -17.59 13.77
C GLU A 50 18.09 -18.84 12.99
N ALA A 51 17.31 -19.25 11.99
CA ALA A 51 17.65 -20.37 11.11
C ALA A 51 18.92 -20.12 10.28
N ALA A 52 19.22 -18.85 9.99
CA ALA A 52 20.46 -18.42 9.34
C ALA A 52 21.63 -18.22 10.33
N GLY A 53 21.43 -18.41 11.63
CA GLY A 53 22.43 -18.17 12.67
C GLY A 53 22.74 -16.68 12.87
N MET A 54 21.79 -15.80 12.56
CA MET A 54 21.92 -14.35 12.66
C MET A 54 20.99 -13.78 13.74
N ASP A 55 21.46 -12.73 14.41
CA ASP A 55 20.63 -11.97 15.34
C ASP A 55 19.69 -11.01 14.59
N MET A 56 18.58 -10.69 15.23
CA MET A 56 17.62 -9.73 14.73
C MET A 56 18.21 -8.32 14.66
N ILE A 57 18.10 -7.68 13.50
CA ILE A 57 18.77 -6.39 13.21
C ILE A 57 17.90 -5.15 13.52
N PHE A 58 16.63 -5.36 13.89
CA PHE A 58 15.72 -4.28 14.30
C PHE A 58 14.74 -4.79 15.37
N THR A 59 14.12 -3.87 16.09
CA THR A 59 13.08 -4.12 17.08
C THR A 59 11.68 -3.92 16.48
N ARG A 60 10.66 -4.49 17.12
CA ARG A 60 9.25 -4.24 16.76
C ARG A 60 8.90 -2.75 16.78
N SER A 61 9.43 -2.02 17.75
CA SER A 61 9.23 -0.58 17.90
C SER A 61 9.82 0.20 16.73
N GLU A 62 11.03 -0.17 16.28
CA GLU A 62 11.66 0.43 15.09
C GLU A 62 10.86 0.13 13.83
N LEU A 63 10.38 -1.10 13.64
CA LEU A 63 9.53 -1.46 12.51
C LEU A 63 8.22 -0.65 12.50
N LEU A 64 7.53 -0.55 13.64
CA LEU A 64 6.29 0.23 13.76
C LEU A 64 6.54 1.72 13.51
N LYS A 65 7.63 2.27 14.07
CA LYS A 65 8.01 3.67 13.88
C LYS A 65 8.29 3.96 12.40
N GLU A 66 9.05 3.09 11.74
CA GLU A 66 9.36 3.26 10.33
C GLU A 66 8.12 3.13 9.45
N PHE A 67 7.28 2.11 9.68
CA PHE A 67 6.00 1.95 8.98
C PHE A 67 5.15 3.23 9.07
N ARG A 68 4.96 3.78 10.28
CA ARG A 68 4.17 5.00 10.49
C ARG A 68 4.78 6.23 9.80
N SER A 69 6.10 6.30 9.73
CA SER A 69 6.79 7.38 9.00
C SER A 69 6.50 7.35 7.49
N MET A 70 6.05 6.21 6.98
CA MET A 70 5.72 5.98 5.57
C MET A 70 4.22 6.04 5.28
N ASN A 71 3.34 6.42 6.21
CA ASN A 71 1.89 6.43 5.98
C ASN A 71 1.46 7.30 4.80
N VAL A 72 2.14 8.44 4.57
CA VAL A 72 1.90 9.28 3.38
C VAL A 72 2.26 8.52 2.09
N LEU A 73 3.35 7.75 2.09
CA LEU A 73 3.72 6.90 0.97
C LEU A 73 2.69 5.79 0.75
N GLY A 74 2.17 5.19 1.83
CA GLY A 74 1.05 4.24 1.77
C GLY A 74 -0.17 4.82 1.08
N ALA A 75 -0.56 6.06 1.43
CA ALA A 75 -1.66 6.74 0.77
C ALA A 75 -1.41 6.98 -0.72
N ILE A 76 -0.18 7.37 -1.09
CA ILE A 76 0.23 7.51 -2.50
C ILE A 76 0.09 6.16 -3.23
N TYR A 77 0.58 5.07 -2.65
CA TYR A 77 0.42 3.74 -3.25
C TYR A 77 -1.03 3.32 -3.39
N ALA A 78 -1.87 3.60 -2.39
CA ALA A 78 -3.30 3.33 -2.50
C ALA A 78 -3.90 4.10 -3.69
N MET A 79 -3.64 5.40 -3.81
CA MET A 79 -4.15 6.23 -4.91
C MET A 79 -3.63 5.80 -6.29
N MET A 80 -2.40 5.30 -6.38
CA MET A 80 -1.81 4.88 -7.65
C MET A 80 -2.22 3.46 -8.06
N VAL A 81 -2.25 2.50 -7.13
CA VAL A 81 -2.35 1.07 -7.45
C VAL A 81 -3.78 0.55 -7.38
N VAL A 82 -4.58 1.01 -6.40
CA VAL A 82 -5.96 0.53 -6.23
C VAL A 82 -6.81 0.73 -7.48
N PRO A 83 -6.72 1.86 -8.23
CA PRO A 83 -7.45 2.01 -9.47
C PRO A 83 -7.19 0.89 -10.47
N PHE A 84 -5.93 0.51 -10.68
CA PHE A 84 -5.59 -0.57 -11.62
C PHE A 84 -6.16 -1.94 -11.21
N MET A 85 -6.50 -2.11 -9.93
CA MET A 85 -7.07 -3.36 -9.41
C MET A 85 -8.60 -3.37 -9.43
N LEU A 86 -9.24 -2.21 -9.38
CA LEU A 86 -10.70 -2.08 -9.20
C LEU A 86 -11.42 -1.44 -10.39
N LEU A 87 -10.71 -0.83 -11.34
CA LEU A 87 -11.33 -0.36 -12.58
C LEU A 87 -11.73 -1.56 -13.44
N GLU A 88 -12.89 -1.46 -14.06
CA GLU A 88 -13.32 -2.42 -15.08
C GLU A 88 -12.37 -2.34 -16.29
N PRO A 89 -12.16 -3.44 -17.04
CA PRO A 89 -11.21 -3.46 -18.17
C PRO A 89 -11.46 -2.39 -19.24
N GLU A 90 -12.69 -1.94 -19.42
CA GLU A 90 -13.04 -0.88 -20.38
C GLU A 90 -12.63 0.52 -19.87
N ASP A 91 -12.43 0.65 -18.56
CA ASP A 91 -12.06 1.88 -17.87
C ASP A 91 -10.61 1.87 -17.38
N THR A 92 -9.86 0.78 -17.56
CA THR A 92 -8.43 0.73 -17.26
C THR A 92 -7.60 1.51 -18.28
N PRO A 93 -6.71 2.43 -17.84
CA PRO A 93 -5.79 3.13 -18.72
C PRO A 93 -4.86 2.16 -19.46
N ASP A 94 -4.61 2.46 -20.73
CA ASP A 94 -3.69 1.68 -21.56
C ASP A 94 -2.26 2.15 -21.31
N MET A 95 -1.54 1.40 -20.47
CA MET A 95 -0.17 1.75 -20.08
C MET A 95 0.79 1.82 -21.28
N ASP A 96 0.51 1.11 -22.37
CA ASP A 96 1.36 1.09 -23.57
C ASP A 96 1.15 2.34 -24.45
N LYS A 97 0.06 3.08 -24.23
CA LYS A 97 -0.27 4.29 -25.01
C LYS A 97 0.17 5.59 -24.36
N ALA A 98 0.46 5.59 -23.06
CA ALA A 98 0.90 6.79 -22.37
C ALA A 98 2.30 7.20 -22.84
N GLU A 99 2.48 8.45 -23.26
CA GLU A 99 3.80 8.95 -23.69
C GLU A 99 4.74 9.13 -22.50
N ASN A 100 4.19 9.39 -21.31
CA ASN A 100 4.93 9.56 -20.07
C ASN A 100 4.06 9.26 -18.83
N MET A 101 4.70 9.24 -17.67
CA MET A 101 4.04 8.94 -16.39
C MET A 101 3.00 10.00 -15.97
N GLU A 102 3.21 11.27 -16.34
CA GLU A 102 2.27 12.34 -15.98
C GLU A 102 0.94 12.16 -16.70
N GLU A 103 0.98 11.87 -18.01
CA GLU A 103 -0.21 11.57 -18.81
C GLU A 103 -0.97 10.35 -18.27
N LEU A 104 -0.25 9.26 -17.98
CA LEU A 104 -0.85 8.07 -17.38
C LEU A 104 -1.56 8.39 -16.05
N LEU A 105 -0.92 9.18 -15.18
CA LEU A 105 -1.50 9.56 -13.89
C LEU A 105 -2.73 10.45 -14.03
N MET A 106 -2.77 11.35 -15.03
CA MET A 106 -3.96 12.15 -15.31
C MET A 106 -5.12 11.29 -15.79
N GLU A 107 -4.86 10.32 -16.67
CA GLU A 107 -5.88 9.38 -17.16
C GLU A 107 -6.41 8.49 -16.02
N VAL A 108 -5.51 7.90 -15.22
CA VAL A 108 -5.86 7.12 -14.02
C VAL A 108 -6.77 7.94 -13.11
N LYS A 109 -6.42 9.21 -12.85
CA LYS A 109 -7.22 10.10 -12.02
C LYS A 109 -8.62 10.30 -12.59
N GLU A 110 -8.74 10.63 -13.87
CA GLU A 110 -10.04 10.86 -14.51
C GLU A 110 -10.93 9.61 -14.44
N LYS A 111 -10.38 8.46 -14.83
CA LYS A 111 -11.08 7.17 -14.78
C LYS A 111 -11.50 6.79 -13.37
N THR A 112 -10.60 7.00 -12.39
CA THR A 112 -10.89 6.75 -10.97
C THR A 112 -12.04 7.61 -10.47
N LEU A 113 -12.07 8.89 -10.83
CA LEU A 113 -13.16 9.79 -10.42
C LEU A 113 -14.51 9.35 -10.99
N ILE A 114 -14.54 8.87 -12.24
CA ILE A 114 -15.75 8.29 -12.85
C ILE A 114 -16.17 7.01 -12.12
N ALA A 115 -15.21 6.16 -11.74
CA ALA A 115 -15.47 4.90 -11.08
C ALA A 115 -15.96 5.04 -9.63
N LEU A 116 -15.72 6.17 -8.96
CA LEU A 116 -16.20 6.41 -7.59
C LEU A 116 -17.71 6.24 -7.44
N ASP A 117 -18.47 6.58 -8.48
CA ASP A 117 -19.94 6.48 -8.47
C ASP A 117 -20.45 5.15 -9.04
N LYS A 118 -19.61 4.42 -9.79
CA LYS A 118 -19.98 3.18 -10.48
C LYS A 118 -19.57 1.92 -9.71
N ASN A 119 -18.37 1.92 -9.15
CA ASN A 119 -17.82 0.77 -8.45
C ASN A 119 -17.91 0.99 -6.92
N PRO A 120 -18.74 0.22 -6.20
CA PRO A 120 -18.93 0.40 -4.76
C PRO A 120 -17.68 0.07 -3.92
N LEU A 121 -16.64 -0.55 -4.52
CA LEU A 121 -15.41 -0.92 -3.83
C LEU A 121 -14.37 0.21 -3.80
N VAL A 122 -14.41 1.14 -4.76
CA VAL A 122 -13.37 2.19 -4.91
C VAL A 122 -13.49 3.24 -3.81
N LYS A 123 -14.70 3.77 -3.60
CA LYS A 123 -14.94 4.86 -2.65
C LYS A 123 -14.60 4.51 -1.20
N PRO A 124 -15.05 3.38 -0.63
CA PRO A 124 -14.67 2.99 0.74
C PRO A 124 -13.15 2.83 0.89
N ARG A 125 -12.47 2.37 -0.17
CA ARG A 125 -11.02 2.19 -0.15
C ARG A 125 -10.29 3.50 0.11
N PHE A 126 -10.62 4.55 -0.63
CA PHE A 126 -9.98 5.86 -0.46
C PHE A 126 -10.43 6.59 0.78
N LEU A 127 -11.72 6.54 1.12
CA LEU A 127 -12.21 7.16 2.36
C LEU A 127 -11.46 6.61 3.58
N SER A 128 -11.27 5.29 3.66
CA SER A 128 -10.52 4.71 4.79
C SER A 128 -9.06 5.14 4.86
N VAL A 129 -8.44 5.51 3.74
CA VAL A 129 -7.08 6.06 3.72
C VAL A 129 -7.09 7.51 4.18
N PHE A 130 -8.04 8.33 3.70
CA PHE A 130 -8.16 9.72 4.13
C PHE A 130 -8.51 9.83 5.62
N ASP A 131 -9.45 9.02 6.10
CA ASP A 131 -9.83 8.95 7.51
C ASP A 131 -8.61 8.63 8.39
N GLU A 132 -7.82 7.62 8.00
CA GLU A 132 -6.59 7.27 8.69
C GLU A 132 -5.57 8.42 8.68
N MET A 133 -5.41 9.13 7.56
CA MET A 133 -4.51 10.29 7.49
C MET A 133 -4.98 11.45 8.38
N MET A 134 -6.29 11.70 8.47
CA MET A 134 -6.86 12.70 9.38
C MET A 134 -6.65 12.32 10.85
N ASP A 135 -6.93 11.07 11.21
CA ASP A 135 -6.74 10.55 12.58
C ASP A 135 -5.28 10.64 13.03
N LEU A 136 -4.35 10.49 12.10
CA LEU A 136 -2.91 10.62 12.33
C LEU A 136 -2.40 12.07 12.30
N GLY A 137 -3.26 13.05 11.96
CA GLY A 137 -2.90 14.45 11.82
C GLY A 137 -1.96 14.73 10.64
N LEU A 138 -1.96 13.88 9.61
CA LEU A 138 -1.13 14.04 8.41
C LEU A 138 -1.77 14.97 7.38
N ILE A 139 -3.09 15.14 7.43
CA ILE A 139 -3.88 16.06 6.60
C ILE A 139 -4.91 16.77 7.50
N PRO A 140 -5.33 18.00 7.14
CA PRO A 140 -6.29 18.79 7.92
C PRO A 140 -7.71 18.24 7.89
#